data_AF-A0A5C5WXL0-F1
#
_entry.id   AF-A0A5C5WXL0-F1
#
_cell.length_a   1.000
_cell.length_b   1.000
_cell.length_c   1.000
_cell.angle_alpha   90.00
_cell.angle_beta   90.00
_cell.angle_gamma   90.00
#
_symmetry.space_group_name_H-M   'P 1'
#
loop_
_entity.id
_entity.type
_entity.pdbx_description
1 polymer ?
#
loop_
_entity_poly.entity_id
_entity_poly.type
_entity_poly.pdbx_seq_one_letter_code
_entity_poly.pdbx_strand_id
1 'polypeptide(L)'
;MSKTNYYTEDDLSTWERIKKAFANDWEQTKADFGSDTARDMNQDVDDTLKQMAGSDDAFENREQAFRFGYTAQQRYHSSYPKWNDELDTKLRNDYDGDYEADRAYIRHAYGYRPVV
;
A
#
# COMPACT_ATOMS: atom_id res chain seq x y z
N MET A 1 -10.44 -19.45 -9.06
CA MET A 1 -10.86 -18.19 -9.69
C MET A 1 -9.62 -17.44 -10.09
N SER A 2 -9.51 -17.02 -11.35
CA SER A 2 -8.28 -16.44 -11.92
C SER A 2 -8.05 -15.03 -11.37
N LYS A 3 -6.87 -14.82 -10.79
CA LYS A 3 -6.36 -13.66 -10.03
C LYS A 3 -6.21 -12.34 -10.84
N THR A 4 -6.76 -12.23 -12.04
CA THR A 4 -6.51 -11.12 -12.98
C THR A 4 -7.62 -10.05 -13.04
N ASN A 5 -8.70 -10.18 -12.27
CA ASN A 5 -9.86 -9.27 -12.36
C ASN A 5 -9.87 -8.12 -11.34
N TYR A 6 -8.85 -7.96 -10.48
CA TYR A 6 -8.89 -6.92 -9.45
C TYR A 6 -8.84 -5.50 -10.05
N TYR A 7 -7.99 -5.31 -11.07
CA TYR A 7 -7.75 -4.03 -11.73
C TYR A 7 -8.48 -3.94 -13.08
N THR A 8 -9.08 -2.79 -13.34
CA THR A 8 -9.56 -2.39 -14.67
C THR A 8 -8.47 -1.62 -15.43
N GLU A 9 -8.66 -1.40 -16.74
CA GLU A 9 -7.74 -0.58 -17.54
C GLU A 9 -7.68 0.88 -17.05
N ASP A 10 -8.81 1.41 -16.57
CA ASP A 10 -8.88 2.74 -15.93
C ASP A 10 -8.10 2.78 -14.61
N ASP A 11 -8.15 1.72 -13.80
CA ASP A 11 -7.37 1.62 -12.55
C ASP A 11 -5.87 1.66 -12.85
N LEU A 12 -5.42 0.92 -13.86
CA LEU A 12 -4.01 0.89 -14.27
C LEU A 12 -3.57 2.23 -14.86
N SER A 13 -4.38 2.84 -15.73
CA SER A 13 -4.07 4.15 -16.31
C SER A 13 -4.01 5.25 -15.26
N THR A 14 -4.88 5.19 -14.25
CA THR A 14 -4.87 6.11 -13.10
C THR A 14 -3.64 5.85 -12.23
N TRP A 15 -3.31 4.59 -11.98
CA TRP A 15 -2.11 4.21 -11.25
C TRP A 15 -0.85 4.79 -11.88
N GLU A 16 -0.65 4.70 -13.19
CA GLU A 16 0.55 5.26 -13.84
C GLU A 16 0.74 6.76 -13.59
N ARG A 17 -0.36 7.52 -13.47
CA ARG A 17 -0.31 8.95 -13.14
C ARG A 17 0.07 9.19 -11.68
N ILE A 18 -0.47 8.37 -10.78
CA ILE A 18 -0.32 8.50 -9.33
C ILE A 18 0.98 7.88 -8.82
N LYS A 19 1.51 6.86 -9.51
CA LYS A 19 2.79 6.19 -9.22
C LYS A 19 3.92 7.19 -9.05
N LYS A 20 3.99 8.21 -9.93
CA LYS A 20 5.02 9.25 -9.85
C LYS A 20 4.90 10.09 -8.58
N ALA A 21 3.70 10.34 -8.08
CA ALA A 21 3.50 11.07 -6.82
C ALA A 21 4.02 10.26 -5.63
N PHE A 22 3.69 8.97 -5.56
CA PHE A 22 4.23 8.07 -4.54
C PHE A 22 5.75 7.88 -4.64
N ALA A 23 6.29 7.76 -5.85
CA ALA A 23 7.74 7.64 -6.05
C ALA A 23 8.49 8.90 -5.60
N ASN A 24 7.94 10.09 -5.86
CA ASN A 24 8.53 11.34 -5.38
C ASN A 24 8.44 11.50 -3.86
N ASP A 25 7.35 11.03 -3.27
CA ASP A 25 7.11 11.08 -1.81
C ASP A 25 7.86 9.96 -1.06
N TRP A 26 8.44 9.00 -1.77
CA TRP A 26 8.99 7.79 -1.19
C TRP A 26 10.02 8.03 -0.09
N GLU A 27 10.89 9.02 -0.23
CA GLU A 27 11.86 9.38 0.81
C GLU A 27 11.18 9.85 2.11
N GLN A 28 10.08 10.60 2.00
CA GLN A 28 9.29 11.02 3.15
C GLN A 28 8.51 9.85 3.73
N THR A 29 7.83 9.09 2.88
CA THR A 29 7.12 7.88 3.28
C THR A 29 8.03 6.90 4.03
N LYS A 30 9.28 6.70 3.58
CA LYS A 30 10.28 5.89 4.31
C LYS A 30 10.62 6.46 5.68
N ALA A 31 10.74 7.78 5.82
CA ALA A 31 11.02 8.41 7.12
C ALA A 31 9.85 8.24 8.09
N ASP A 32 8.62 8.37 7.60
CA ASP A 32 7.40 8.15 8.39
C ASP A 32 7.32 6.69 8.83
N PHE A 33 7.56 5.74 7.90
CA PHE A 33 7.60 4.33 8.27
C PHE A 33 8.80 3.97 9.17
N GLY A 34 9.98 4.53 8.95
CA GLY A 34 11.17 4.26 9.76
C GLY A 34 11.07 4.79 11.20
N SER A 35 10.23 5.81 11.44
CA SER A 35 10.04 6.42 12.75
C SER A 35 8.81 5.87 13.52
N ASP A 36 7.69 5.62 12.85
CA ASP A 36 6.45 5.13 13.49
C ASP A 36 6.31 3.61 13.47
N THR A 37 6.77 2.93 12.41
CA THR A 37 6.60 1.47 12.27
C THR A 37 7.51 0.68 13.22
N ALA A 38 8.65 1.26 13.60
CA ALA A 38 9.58 0.68 14.57
C ALA A 38 8.99 0.58 16.00
N ARG A 39 7.91 1.30 16.30
CA ARG A 39 7.30 1.32 17.64
C ARG A 39 6.09 0.41 17.79
N ASP A 40 5.36 0.11 16.71
CA ASP A 40 4.09 -0.62 16.77
C ASP A 40 4.18 -2.08 16.22
N MET A 41 5.28 -2.45 15.55
CA MET A 41 5.49 -3.79 14.97
C MET A 41 6.35 -4.72 15.85
N ASN A 42 6.03 -4.83 17.15
CA ASN A 42 6.87 -5.57 18.10
C ASN A 42 6.88 -7.11 17.91
N GLN A 43 6.23 -7.72 16.91
CA GLN A 43 6.33 -9.17 16.69
C GLN A 43 6.35 -9.51 15.19
N ASP A 44 7.53 -9.94 14.71
CA ASP A 44 7.82 -10.66 13.44
C ASP A 44 7.88 -9.93 12.09
N VAL A 45 7.83 -8.59 12.01
CA VAL A 45 7.96 -7.88 10.70
C VAL A 45 9.29 -7.13 10.52
N ASP A 46 10.18 -7.22 11.51
CA ASP A 46 11.21 -6.22 11.72
C ASP A 46 12.42 -6.36 10.77
N ASP A 47 12.80 -7.58 10.38
CA ASP A 47 14.00 -7.78 9.55
C ASP A 47 13.76 -7.55 8.06
N THR A 48 12.61 -7.97 7.52
CA THR A 48 12.31 -7.87 6.09
C THR A 48 12.01 -6.43 5.68
N LEU A 49 11.28 -5.68 6.51
CA LEU A 49 10.95 -4.28 6.23
C LEU A 49 12.16 -3.35 6.38
N LYS A 50 12.98 -3.55 7.41
CA LYS A 50 14.23 -2.78 7.58
C LYS A 50 15.24 -3.03 6.46
N GLN A 51 15.36 -4.27 5.98
CA GLN A 51 16.27 -4.60 4.87
C GLN A 51 15.78 -4.03 3.53
N MET A 52 14.47 -4.06 3.28
CA MET A 52 13.91 -3.59 2.00
C MET A 52 13.85 -2.07 1.91
N ALA A 53 13.69 -1.34 3.01
CA ALA A 53 13.71 0.13 3.03
C ALA A 53 15.06 0.76 2.64
N GLY A 54 16.15 -0.01 2.71
CA GLY A 54 17.52 0.44 2.38
C GLY A 54 17.99 0.14 0.96
N SER A 55 17.16 -0.49 0.11
CA SER A 55 17.51 -0.81 -1.28
C SER A 55 17.14 0.33 -2.24
N ASP A 56 17.93 0.52 -3.31
CA ASP A 56 17.62 1.49 -4.37
C ASP A 56 16.28 1.21 -5.07
N ASP A 57 15.80 -0.05 -5.07
CA ASP A 57 14.54 -0.49 -5.69
C ASP A 57 13.38 -0.63 -4.68
N ALA A 58 13.52 -0.04 -3.48
CA ALA A 58 12.58 -0.26 -2.38
C ALA A 58 11.13 0.12 -2.71
N PHE A 59 10.93 1.17 -3.54
CA PHE A 59 9.60 1.55 -4.01
C PHE A 59 9.02 0.54 -5.00
N GLU A 60 9.81 0.07 -5.96
CA GLU A 60 9.38 -0.87 -7.00
C GLU A 60 8.98 -2.22 -6.39
N ASN A 61 9.71 -2.66 -5.37
CA ASN A 61 9.36 -3.83 -4.57
C ASN A 61 8.03 -3.70 -3.80
N ARG A 62 7.56 -2.48 -3.56
CA ARG A 62 6.32 -2.17 -2.84
C ARG A 62 5.23 -1.60 -3.74
N GLU A 63 5.51 -1.43 -5.03
CA GLU A 63 4.60 -0.81 -5.99
C GLU A 63 3.24 -1.50 -6.00
N GLN A 64 3.24 -2.84 -5.92
CA GLN A 64 2.02 -3.63 -5.84
C GLN A 64 1.16 -3.26 -4.63
N ALA A 65 1.77 -3.05 -3.46
CA ALA A 65 1.08 -2.68 -2.22
C ALA A 65 0.45 -1.29 -2.34
N PHE A 66 1.20 -0.31 -2.84
CA PHE A 66 0.69 1.05 -3.07
C PHE A 66 -0.43 1.09 -4.09
N ARG A 67 -0.26 0.40 -5.23
CA ARG A 67 -1.29 0.29 -6.26
C ARG A 67 -2.56 -0.31 -5.70
N PHE A 68 -2.43 -1.44 -5.00
CA PHE A 68 -3.57 -2.13 -4.42
C PHE A 68 -4.33 -1.27 -3.42
N GLY A 69 -3.63 -0.60 -2.49
CA GLY A 69 -4.25 0.27 -1.49
C GLY A 69 -4.93 1.49 -2.10
N TYR A 70 -4.32 2.13 -3.10
CA TYR A 70 -4.94 3.24 -3.81
C TYR A 70 -6.18 2.82 -4.61
N THR A 71 -6.11 1.71 -5.35
CA THR A 71 -7.29 1.15 -6.04
C THR A 71 -8.39 0.74 -5.06
N ALA A 72 -8.02 0.18 -3.90
CA ALA A 72 -8.97 -0.11 -2.83
C ALA A 72 -9.66 1.16 -2.30
N GLN A 73 -8.93 2.27 -2.16
CA GLN A 73 -9.50 3.56 -1.78
C GLN A 73 -10.56 3.99 -2.80
N GLN A 74 -10.24 3.97 -4.09
CA GLN A 74 -11.19 4.35 -5.15
C GLN A 74 -12.46 3.48 -5.12
N ARG A 75 -12.31 2.17 -4.90
CA ARG A 75 -13.42 1.22 -4.91
C ARG A 75 -14.27 1.24 -3.64
N TYR A 76 -13.65 1.41 -2.48
CA TYR A 76 -14.30 1.13 -1.18
C TYR A 76 -14.49 2.36 -0.31
N HIS A 77 -13.87 3.52 -0.60
CA HIS A 77 -13.92 4.70 0.28
C HIS A 77 -15.35 5.19 0.57
N SER A 78 -16.28 5.02 -0.35
CA SER A 78 -17.70 5.38 -0.14
C SER A 78 -18.37 4.57 0.98
N SER A 79 -18.02 3.29 1.10
CA SER A 79 -18.56 2.36 2.10
C SER A 79 -17.66 2.27 3.34
N TYR A 80 -16.37 2.51 3.17
CA TYR A 80 -15.32 2.46 4.19
C TYR A 80 -14.54 3.78 4.20
N PRO A 81 -15.12 4.88 4.72
CA PRO A 81 -14.48 6.19 4.69
C PRO A 81 -13.19 6.26 5.52
N LYS A 82 -12.97 5.27 6.38
CA LYS A 82 -11.77 5.06 7.20
C LYS A 82 -11.42 3.58 7.20
N TRP A 83 -10.15 3.29 7.45
CA TRP A 83 -9.67 1.93 7.68
C TRP A 83 -10.33 1.33 8.93
N ASN A 84 -10.86 0.11 8.80
CA ASN A 84 -11.46 -0.67 9.89
C ASN A 84 -11.18 -2.17 9.70
N ASP A 85 -11.51 -2.99 10.69
CA ASP A 85 -11.18 -4.43 10.69
C ASP A 85 -11.88 -5.21 9.56
N GLU A 86 -13.06 -4.76 9.15
CA GLU A 86 -13.82 -5.37 8.04
C GLU A 86 -13.13 -5.12 6.70
N LEU A 87 -12.72 -3.87 6.43
CA LEU A 87 -11.91 -3.52 5.27
C LEU A 87 -10.58 -4.26 5.30
N ASP A 88 -9.92 -4.31 6.45
CA ASP A 88 -8.63 -5.00 6.63
C ASP A 88 -8.73 -6.48 6.24
N THR A 89 -9.71 -7.17 6.81
CA THR A 89 -9.98 -8.60 6.52
C THR A 89 -10.30 -8.80 5.04
N LYS A 90 -11.08 -7.89 4.44
CA LYS A 90 -11.41 -7.96 3.02
C LYS A 90 -10.17 -7.81 2.15
N LEU A 91 -9.36 -6.78 2.40
CA LEU A 91 -8.15 -6.50 1.65
C LEU A 91 -7.12 -7.62 1.80
N ARG A 92 -7.01 -8.24 2.98
CA ARG A 92 -6.19 -9.43 3.21
C ARG A 92 -6.54 -10.59 2.29
N ASN A 93 -7.83 -10.81 2.04
CA ASN A 93 -8.30 -11.89 1.18
C ASN A 93 -8.16 -11.57 -0.32
N ASP A 94 -8.22 -10.28 -0.68
CA ASP A 94 -8.16 -9.80 -2.06
C ASP A 94 -6.71 -9.57 -2.54
N TYR A 95 -5.73 -9.48 -1.64
CA TYR A 95 -4.34 -9.19 -1.98
C TYR A 95 -3.56 -10.44 -2.41
N ASP A 96 -2.84 -10.34 -3.53
CA ASP A 96 -2.09 -11.46 -4.11
C ASP A 96 -0.67 -11.62 -3.55
N GLY A 97 -0.14 -10.60 -2.86
CA GLY A 97 1.20 -10.60 -2.27
C GLY A 97 1.22 -11.05 -0.80
N ASP A 98 2.33 -10.80 -0.12
CA ASP A 98 2.42 -11.00 1.33
C ASP A 98 1.70 -9.86 2.04
N TYR A 99 0.42 -10.04 2.31
CA TYR A 99 -0.39 -9.00 2.93
C TYR A 99 0.16 -8.57 4.29
N GLU A 100 0.73 -9.47 5.08
CA GLU A 100 1.24 -9.09 6.42
C GLU A 100 2.45 -8.16 6.30
N ALA A 101 3.35 -8.45 5.36
CA ALA A 101 4.50 -7.60 5.07
C ALA A 101 4.10 -6.27 4.40
N ASP A 102 3.04 -6.27 3.60
CA ASP A 102 2.64 -5.11 2.79
C ASP A 102 1.53 -4.24 3.41
N ARG A 103 0.87 -4.72 4.48
CA ARG A 103 -0.30 -4.10 5.09
C ARG A 103 -0.10 -2.62 5.42
N ALA A 104 1.06 -2.26 5.95
CA ALA A 104 1.37 -0.88 6.32
C ALA A 104 1.36 0.06 5.09
N TYR A 105 1.95 -0.39 3.97
CA TYR A 105 1.97 0.35 2.71
C TYR A 105 0.58 0.40 2.06
N ILE A 106 -0.17 -0.71 2.09
CA ILE A 106 -1.55 -0.77 1.60
C ILE A 106 -2.43 0.24 2.36
N ARG A 107 -2.32 0.27 3.70
CA ARG A 107 -3.07 1.20 4.55
C ARG A 107 -2.69 2.65 4.30
N HIS A 108 -1.41 2.95 4.13
CA HIS A 108 -0.95 4.28 3.78
C HIS A 108 -1.53 4.73 2.44
N ALA A 109 -1.41 3.90 1.40
CA ALA A 109 -1.96 4.20 0.08
C ALA A 109 -3.49 4.34 0.10
N TYR A 110 -4.18 3.59 0.96
CA TYR A 110 -5.62 3.73 1.15
C TYR A 110 -6.02 5.09 1.75
N GLY A 111 -5.15 5.66 2.60
CA GLY A 111 -5.35 6.99 3.18
C GLY A 111 -4.99 8.14 2.24
N TYR A 112 -4.28 7.85 1.14
CA TYR A 112 -3.77 8.86 0.23
C TYR A 112 -4.90 9.59 -0.49
N ARG A 113 -4.86 10.92 -0.45
CA ARG A 113 -5.77 11.79 -1.19
C ARG A 113 -4.93 12.76 -2.01
N PRO A 114 -4.85 12.58 -3.34
CA PRO A 114 -4.17 13.56 -4.18
C PRO A 114 -4.93 14.89 -4.05
N VAL A 115 -4.20 15.96 -3.78
CA VAL A 115 -4.73 17.32 -3.95
C VAL A 115 -4.81 17.55 -5.44
N VAL A 116 -6.01 17.42 -6.00
CA VAL A 116 -6.32 17.71 -7.41
C VAL A 116 -6.50 19.21 -7.65
#